data_AF-A0A1W1DVI6-F1
#
_entry.id   AF-A0A1W1DVI6-F1
#
_cell.length_a   1.000
_cell.length_b   1.000
_cell.length_c   1.000
_cell.angle_alpha   90.00
_cell.angle_beta   90.00
_cell.angle_gamma   90.00
#
_symmetry.space_group_name_H-M   'P 1'
#
loop_
_entity.id
_entity.type
_entity.pdbx_description
1 polymer ?
#
loop_
_entity_poly.entity_id
_entity_poly.type
_entity_poly.pdbx_seq_one_letter_code
_entity_poly.pdbx_strand_id
1 'polypeptide(L)'
;MGVAFAIIFGKQLYGGLGNNPFNPAMLGYAFLLISYPLQMTTWAGDFVTLSQTFDVIFNLNTVDALSGATRLDDVKTQLALGKIISELSVHSTAQAWINAGFLLGGLYLLIRRVIFWHIPVAFLSGIIITASLLSLGDIEHYLPIQNHLMLGATMLGAFFIATDPVSACTTPKGRLIYGFLIGMLIVIIRTFGNYPDGVAFAVLLINITVPLIDYYTQPKVFGK
;
A
#
# COMPACT_ATOMS: atom_id res chain seq x y z
N MET A 1 -18.92 8.18 5.55
CA MET A 1 -17.98 9.18 6.14
C MET A 1 -16.67 9.30 5.37
N GLY A 2 -15.88 8.22 5.17
CA GLY A 2 -14.58 8.33 4.49
C GLY A 2 -14.63 8.87 3.05
N VAL A 3 -15.62 8.46 2.26
CA VAL A 3 -15.84 9.00 0.90
C VAL A 3 -16.17 10.49 0.94
N ALA A 4 -17.01 10.93 1.88
CA ALA A 4 -17.33 12.35 2.05
C ALA A 4 -16.07 13.15 2.42
N PHE A 5 -15.25 12.64 3.35
CA PHE A 5 -13.98 13.25 3.72
C PHE A 5 -13.00 13.33 2.53
N ALA A 6 -12.82 12.24 1.79
CA ALA A 6 -12.00 12.18 0.59
C ALA A 6 -12.43 13.22 -0.47
N ILE A 7 -13.73 13.35 -0.70
CA ILE A 7 -14.26 14.28 -1.71
C ILE A 7 -14.11 15.73 -1.23
N ILE A 8 -14.51 16.03 0.00
CA ILE A 8 -14.51 17.40 0.53
C ILE A 8 -13.07 17.90 0.68
N PHE A 9 -12.24 17.16 1.42
CA PHE A 9 -10.90 17.60 1.80
C PHE A 9 -9.83 17.21 0.77
N GLY A 10 -9.97 16.04 0.13
CA GLY A 10 -8.97 15.56 -0.84
C GLY A 10 -9.14 16.14 -2.23
N LYS A 11 -10.34 16.61 -2.61
CA LYS A 11 -10.65 17.01 -3.98
C LYS A 11 -11.26 18.40 -4.12
N GLN A 12 -12.35 18.69 -3.41
CA GLN A 12 -13.11 19.93 -3.62
C GLN A 12 -12.39 21.16 -3.08
N LEU A 13 -11.68 21.04 -1.96
CA LEU A 13 -10.95 22.14 -1.34
C LEU A 13 -9.86 22.74 -2.24
N TYR A 14 -9.29 21.93 -3.14
CA TYR A 14 -8.20 22.32 -4.05
C TYR A 14 -8.68 22.74 -5.45
N GLY A 15 -9.99 22.88 -5.66
CA GLY A 15 -10.55 23.36 -6.93
C GLY A 15 -11.05 22.27 -7.88
N GLY A 16 -11.19 21.02 -7.43
CA GLY A 16 -11.90 19.97 -8.16
C GLY A 16 -11.02 19.03 -9.00
N LEU A 17 -11.54 18.57 -10.15
CA LEU A 17 -10.88 17.56 -10.99
C LEU A 17 -9.59 18.11 -11.62
N GLY A 18 -8.44 17.53 -11.26
CA GLY A 18 -7.16 17.79 -11.92
C GLY A 18 -6.16 18.62 -11.11
N ASN A 19 -6.55 19.15 -9.95
CA ASN A 19 -5.66 19.91 -9.07
C ASN A 19 -5.52 19.27 -7.68
N ASN A 20 -5.50 17.94 -7.62
CA ASN A 20 -5.41 17.21 -6.34
C ASN A 20 -3.93 17.04 -5.96
N PRO A 21 -3.41 17.75 -4.93
CA PRO A 21 -2.05 17.53 -4.46
C PRO A 21 -1.87 16.13 -3.83
N PHE A 22 -2.97 15.51 -3.38
CA PHE A 22 -2.98 14.19 -2.77
C PHE A 22 -3.95 13.26 -3.49
N ASN A 23 -3.63 11.97 -3.51
CA ASN A 23 -4.60 10.94 -3.89
C ASN A 23 -5.81 10.98 -2.91
N PRO A 24 -7.02 11.40 -3.35
CA PRO A 24 -8.14 11.62 -2.46
C PRO A 24 -8.65 10.32 -1.81
N ALA A 25 -8.57 9.20 -2.54
CA ALA A 25 -9.00 7.90 -2.03
C ALA A 25 -8.13 7.45 -0.84
N MET A 26 -6.81 7.62 -0.96
CA MET A 26 -5.89 7.30 0.13
C MET A 26 -6.04 8.24 1.33
N LEU A 27 -6.39 9.51 1.10
CA LEU A 27 -6.67 10.47 2.17
C LEU A 27 -7.93 10.08 2.96
N GLY A 28 -8.99 9.64 2.28
CA GLY A 28 -10.18 9.08 2.94
C GLY A 28 -9.89 7.79 3.70
N TYR A 29 -9.09 6.90 3.12
CA TYR A 29 -8.69 5.65 3.77
C TYR A 29 -7.83 5.90 5.02
N ALA A 30 -6.84 6.80 4.95
CA ALA A 30 -6.03 7.20 6.10
C ALA A 30 -6.87 7.81 7.23
N PHE A 31 -7.85 8.66 6.89
CA PHE A 31 -8.79 9.21 7.87
C PHE A 31 -9.57 8.11 8.59
N LEU A 32 -10.08 7.13 7.85
CA LEU A 32 -10.82 6.02 8.46
C LEU A 32 -9.93 5.09 9.29
N LEU A 33 -8.69 4.83 8.86
CA LEU A 33 -7.73 4.06 9.65
C LEU A 33 -7.44 4.70 11.01
N ILE A 34 -7.33 6.03 11.06
CA ILE A 34 -7.04 6.75 12.29
C ILE A 34 -8.30 6.87 13.17
N SER A 35 -9.46 7.14 12.55
CA SER A 35 -10.70 7.44 13.28
C SER A 35 -11.48 6.20 13.70
N TYR A 36 -11.36 5.11 12.92
CA TYR A 36 -12.10 3.86 13.08
C TYR A 36 -11.18 2.64 12.90
N PRO A 37 -10.11 2.52 13.72
CA PRO A 37 -9.10 1.47 13.56
C PRO A 37 -9.71 0.07 13.71
N LEU A 38 -10.60 -0.12 14.70
CA LEU A 38 -11.22 -1.42 14.99
C LEU A 38 -11.92 -2.02 13.76
N GLN A 39 -12.73 -1.21 13.06
CA GLN A 39 -13.47 -1.66 11.88
C GLN A 39 -12.58 -1.85 10.66
N MET A 40 -11.39 -1.23 10.63
CA MET A 40 -10.43 -1.36 9.53
C MET A 40 -9.45 -2.51 9.71
N THR A 41 -9.29 -3.03 10.92
CA THR A 41 -8.40 -4.16 11.22
C THR A 41 -9.12 -5.50 11.33
N THR A 42 -10.45 -5.51 11.42
CA THR A 42 -11.25 -6.75 11.38
C THR A 42 -11.24 -7.39 9.99
N TRP A 43 -10.70 -8.60 9.89
CA TRP A 43 -10.73 -9.42 8.68
C TRP A 43 -11.51 -10.71 8.92
N ALA A 44 -12.19 -11.20 7.88
CA ALA A 44 -12.82 -12.52 7.97
C ALA A 44 -11.75 -13.61 7.96
N GLY A 45 -11.94 -14.67 8.75
CA GLY A 45 -11.06 -15.83 8.79
C GLY A 45 -10.97 -16.56 7.45
N ASP A 46 -9.93 -17.37 7.27
CA ASP A 46 -9.74 -18.16 6.05
C ASP A 46 -10.90 -19.17 5.88
N PHE A 47 -11.50 -19.24 4.68
CA PHE A 47 -12.53 -20.21 4.28
C PHE A 47 -13.90 -20.14 4.99
N VAL A 48 -14.45 -18.93 5.22
CA VAL A 48 -15.85 -18.76 5.64
C VAL A 48 -16.85 -19.05 4.51
N THR A 49 -17.98 -19.67 4.86
CA THR A 49 -19.13 -19.80 3.94
C THR A 49 -19.85 -18.46 3.75
N LEU A 50 -20.55 -18.30 2.62
CA LEU A 50 -21.25 -17.05 2.26
C LEU A 50 -22.19 -16.54 3.39
N SER A 51 -22.88 -17.44 4.09
CA SER A 51 -23.73 -17.10 5.23
C SER A 51 -22.93 -16.56 6.42
N GLN A 52 -21.79 -17.17 6.72
CA GLN A 52 -20.90 -16.71 7.80
C GLN A 52 -20.24 -15.37 7.45
N THR A 53 -19.87 -15.15 6.19
CA THR A 53 -19.37 -13.84 5.74
C THR A 53 -20.41 -12.75 5.91
N PHE A 54 -21.68 -13.03 5.61
CA PHE A 54 -22.78 -12.09 5.82
C PHE A 54 -22.92 -11.73 7.30
N ASP A 55 -22.89 -12.72 8.18
CA ASP A 55 -22.98 -12.50 9.63
C ASP A 55 -21.81 -11.67 10.18
N VAL A 56 -20.59 -11.88 9.69
CA VAL A 56 -19.40 -11.12 10.09
C VAL A 56 -19.46 -9.67 9.58
N ILE A 57 -19.88 -9.45 8.32
CA ILE A 57 -19.96 -8.10 7.72
C ILE A 57 -21.02 -7.25 8.43
N PHE A 58 -22.19 -7.83 8.72
CA PHE A 58 -23.29 -7.13 9.38
C PHE A 58 -23.24 -7.21 10.90
N ASN A 59 -22.19 -7.84 11.46
CA ASN A 59 -22.00 -8.04 12.89
C ASN A 59 -23.24 -8.66 13.57
N LEU A 60 -23.86 -9.64 12.90
CA LEU A 60 -25.10 -10.29 13.35
C LEU A 60 -24.82 -11.43 14.35
N ASN A 61 -23.60 -11.98 14.33
CA ASN A 61 -23.14 -13.01 15.26
C ASN A 61 -21.76 -12.63 15.82
N THR A 62 -21.66 -12.46 17.15
CA THR A 62 -20.43 -12.11 17.89
C THR A 62 -19.50 -13.31 18.10
N VAL A 63 -19.34 -14.16 17.08
CA VAL A 63 -18.40 -15.28 17.18
C VAL A 63 -17.04 -14.78 16.75
N ASP A 64 -16.27 -14.30 17.73
CA ASP A 64 -14.90 -13.78 17.62
C ASP A 64 -13.93 -14.78 16.95
N ALA A 65 -14.31 -16.07 16.90
CA ALA A 65 -13.55 -17.12 16.23
C ALA A 65 -13.55 -17.03 14.69
N LEU A 66 -14.39 -16.17 14.08
CA LEU A 66 -14.47 -16.00 12.62
C LEU A 66 -13.84 -14.70 12.12
N SER A 67 -13.39 -13.82 13.01
CA SER A 67 -12.65 -12.61 12.66
C SER A 67 -11.19 -12.72 13.09
N GLY A 68 -10.27 -12.52 12.15
CA GLY A 68 -8.83 -12.48 12.39
C GLY A 68 -8.25 -11.09 12.13
N ALA A 69 -7.03 -10.86 12.59
CA ALA A 69 -6.27 -9.70 12.14
C ALA A 69 -5.77 -9.95 10.69
N THR A 70 -5.33 -8.88 10.01
CA THR A 70 -4.58 -9.11 8.77
C THR A 70 -3.34 -9.92 9.07
N ARG A 71 -2.92 -10.81 8.18
CA ARG A 71 -1.68 -11.58 8.37
C ARG A 71 -0.45 -10.70 8.59
N LEU A 72 -0.45 -9.49 8.05
CA LEU A 72 0.63 -8.53 8.26
C LEU A 72 0.63 -7.95 9.68
N ASP A 73 -0.55 -7.85 10.30
CA ASP A 73 -0.75 -7.45 11.69
C ASP A 73 -0.46 -8.61 12.66
N ASP A 74 -0.87 -9.84 12.31
CA ASP A 74 -0.50 -11.05 13.06
C ASP A 74 1.01 -11.23 13.16
N VAL A 75 1.72 -11.11 12.03
CA VAL A 75 3.18 -11.21 12.01
C VAL A 75 3.80 -10.11 12.88
N LYS A 76 3.27 -8.88 12.82
CA LYS A 76 3.79 -7.76 13.58
C LYS A 76 3.58 -7.92 15.09
N THR A 77 2.39 -8.34 15.50
CA THR A 77 2.07 -8.61 16.90
C THR A 77 2.91 -9.76 17.44
N GLN A 78 3.12 -10.82 16.66
CA GLN A 78 3.95 -11.96 17.04
C GLN A 78 5.44 -11.61 17.15
N LEU A 79 5.96 -10.76 16.25
CA LEU A 79 7.32 -10.24 16.34
C LEU A 79 7.49 -9.32 17.55
N ALA A 80 6.49 -8.49 17.87
CA ALA A 80 6.51 -7.66 19.08
C ALA A 80 6.49 -8.48 20.38
N LEU A 81 5.95 -9.71 20.33
CA LEU A 81 5.96 -10.68 21.43
C LEU A 81 7.29 -11.47 21.53
N GLY A 82 8.29 -11.16 20.70
CA GLY A 82 9.61 -11.77 20.73
C GLY A 82 9.71 -13.12 20.02
N LYS A 83 8.71 -13.51 19.22
CA LYS A 83 8.79 -14.72 18.38
C LYS A 83 9.63 -14.46 17.14
N ILE A 84 10.32 -15.50 16.69
CA ILE A 84 11.17 -15.47 15.50
C ILE A 84 10.31 -15.77 14.27
N ILE A 85 10.64 -15.17 13.12
CA ILE A 85 9.89 -15.33 11.86
C ILE A 85 9.80 -16.79 11.40
N SER A 86 10.82 -17.61 11.70
CA SER A 86 10.86 -19.04 11.36
C SER A 86 9.74 -19.85 12.04
N GLU A 87 9.21 -19.37 13.16
CA GLU A 87 8.11 -20.00 13.89
C GLU A 87 6.73 -19.56 13.40
N LEU A 88 6.66 -18.57 12.50
CA LEU A 88 5.43 -17.96 12.06
C LEU A 88 4.99 -18.52 10.71
N SER A 89 3.70 -18.82 10.58
CA SER A 89 3.09 -19.17 9.29
C SER A 89 2.83 -17.90 8.48
N VAL A 90 3.87 -17.31 7.92
CA VAL A 90 3.79 -16.03 7.18
C VAL A 90 3.12 -16.20 5.81
N HIS A 91 3.03 -17.43 5.29
CA HIS A 91 2.50 -17.71 3.96
C HIS A 91 0.97 -17.81 3.96
N SER A 92 0.35 -17.07 3.03
CA SER A 92 -1.09 -17.00 2.83
C SER A 92 -1.43 -17.33 1.39
N THR A 93 -2.05 -18.48 1.14
CA THR A 93 -2.49 -18.84 -0.21
C THR A 93 -3.55 -17.86 -0.71
N ALA A 94 -4.55 -17.53 0.12
CA ALA A 94 -5.63 -16.60 -0.23
C ALA A 94 -5.10 -15.20 -0.60
N GLN A 95 -4.17 -14.66 0.19
CA GLN A 95 -3.60 -13.33 -0.07
C GLN A 95 -2.66 -13.32 -1.27
N ALA A 96 -1.92 -14.42 -1.50
CA ALA A 96 -1.13 -14.58 -2.72
C ALA A 96 -2.03 -14.57 -3.97
N TRP A 97 -3.20 -15.22 -3.95
CA TRP A 97 -4.18 -15.16 -5.04
C TRP A 97 -4.75 -13.76 -5.27
N ILE A 98 -5.09 -13.04 -4.20
CA ILE A 98 -5.55 -11.65 -4.30
C ILE A 98 -4.46 -10.76 -4.93
N ASN A 99 -3.22 -10.87 -4.47
CA ASN A 99 -2.11 -10.10 -5.02
C ASN A 99 -1.76 -10.51 -6.45
N ALA A 100 -1.86 -11.79 -6.80
CA ALA A 100 -1.73 -12.25 -8.18
C ALA A 100 -2.82 -11.66 -9.09
N GLY A 101 -4.06 -11.56 -8.59
CA GLY A 101 -5.15 -10.89 -9.31
C GLY A 101 -4.84 -9.42 -9.61
N PHE A 102 -4.36 -8.67 -8.61
CA PHE A 102 -3.94 -7.28 -8.82
C PHE A 102 -2.72 -7.15 -9.72
N LEU A 103 -1.76 -8.07 -9.63
CA LEU A 103 -0.60 -8.11 -10.53
C LEU A 103 -1.04 -8.33 -11.99
N LEU A 104 -1.93 -9.28 -12.25
CA LEU A 104 -2.48 -9.53 -13.58
C LEU A 104 -3.27 -8.33 -14.12
N GLY A 105 -4.10 -7.71 -13.28
CA GLY A 105 -4.81 -6.48 -13.62
C GLY A 105 -3.86 -5.31 -13.93
N GLY A 106 -2.80 -5.15 -13.14
CA GLY A 106 -1.77 -4.14 -13.36
C GLY A 106 -0.97 -4.37 -14.64
N LEU A 107 -0.62 -5.63 -14.94
CA LEU A 107 0.06 -5.99 -16.18
C LEU A 107 -0.84 -5.73 -17.39
N TYR A 108 -2.14 -5.99 -17.28
CA TYR A 108 -3.11 -5.64 -18.32
C TYR A 108 -3.15 -4.13 -18.58
N LEU A 109 -3.14 -3.29 -17.54
CA LEU A 109 -3.09 -1.83 -17.69
C LEU A 109 -1.79 -1.34 -18.36
N LEU A 110 -0.66 -1.99 -18.08
CA LEU A 110 0.61 -1.72 -18.75
C LEU A 110 0.56 -2.06 -20.25
N ILE A 111 0.03 -3.24 -20.59
CA ILE A 111 -0.13 -3.68 -21.99
C ILE A 111 -1.05 -2.71 -22.76
N ARG A 112 -2.14 -2.27 -22.12
CA ARG A 112 -3.08 -1.28 -22.67
C ARG A 112 -2.52 0.15 -22.67
N ARG A 113 -1.30 0.37 -22.15
CA ARG A 113 -0.63 1.67 -22.05
C ARG A 113 -1.45 2.74 -21.34
N VAL A 114 -2.30 2.32 -20.39
CA VAL A 114 -3.07 3.25 -19.53
C VAL A 114 -2.15 3.86 -18.47
N ILE A 115 -1.23 3.03 -17.95
CA ILE A 115 -0.23 3.43 -16.96
C ILE A 115 1.19 3.27 -17.53
N PHE A 116 2.13 4.06 -17.02
CA PHE A 116 3.53 3.97 -17.39
C PHE A 116 4.29 2.99 -16.48
N TRP A 117 5.22 2.22 -17.04
CA TRP A 117 6.01 1.23 -16.30
C TRP A 117 6.96 1.84 -15.25
N HIS A 118 7.33 3.11 -15.40
CA HIS A 118 8.29 3.80 -14.53
C HIS A 118 7.86 3.74 -13.05
N ILE A 119 6.60 4.04 -12.73
CA ILE A 119 6.13 4.09 -11.33
C ILE A 119 6.05 2.68 -10.73
N PRO A 120 5.35 1.69 -11.33
CA PRO A 120 5.23 0.36 -10.74
C PRO A 120 6.59 -0.34 -10.58
N VAL A 121 7.49 -0.23 -11.57
CA VAL A 121 8.82 -0.85 -11.48
C VAL A 121 9.66 -0.21 -10.40
N ALA A 122 9.65 1.12 -10.29
CA ALA A 122 10.40 1.81 -9.24
C ALA A 122 9.83 1.55 -7.84
N PHE A 123 8.51 1.44 -7.72
CA PHE A 123 7.84 1.09 -6.47
C PHE A 123 8.26 -0.30 -5.98
N LEU A 124 8.22 -1.30 -6.87
CA LEU A 124 8.63 -2.65 -6.53
C LEU A 124 10.13 -2.74 -6.23
N SER A 125 10.97 -2.02 -6.99
CA SER A 125 12.41 -1.98 -6.72
C SER A 125 12.74 -1.31 -5.38
N GLY A 126 12.01 -0.26 -5.00
CA GLY A 126 12.11 0.36 -3.66
C GLY A 126 11.85 -0.64 -2.54
N ILE A 127 10.76 -1.42 -2.66
CA ILE A 127 10.44 -2.47 -1.68
C ILE A 127 11.55 -3.53 -1.63
N ILE A 128 11.97 -4.06 -2.79
CA ILE A 128 12.97 -5.13 -2.87
C ILE A 128 14.29 -4.66 -2.27
N ILE A 129 14.77 -3.47 -2.64
CA ILE A 129 16.05 -2.95 -2.18
C ILE A 129 16.00 -2.69 -0.66
N THR A 130 14.98 -2.00 -0.15
CA THR A 130 14.89 -1.70 1.28
C THR A 130 14.68 -2.97 2.12
N ALA A 131 13.83 -3.90 1.67
CA ALA A 131 13.64 -5.17 2.37
C ALA A 131 14.91 -6.04 2.36
N SER A 132 15.63 -6.06 1.22
CA SER A 132 16.90 -6.80 1.13
C SER A 132 17.96 -6.25 2.09
N LEU A 133 18.11 -4.93 2.18
CA LEU A 133 19.03 -4.27 3.12
C LEU A 133 18.71 -4.60 4.58
N LEU A 134 17.42 -4.63 4.95
CA LEU A 134 17.02 -5.02 6.30
C LEU A 134 17.30 -6.50 6.57
N SER A 135 16.97 -7.39 5.63
CA SER A 135 17.21 -8.83 5.77
C SER A 135 18.70 -9.18 5.86
N LEU A 136 19.60 -8.38 5.28
CA LEU A 136 21.05 -8.56 5.43
C LEU A 136 21.54 -8.19 6.85
N GLY A 137 20.82 -7.31 7.54
CA GLY A 137 21.14 -6.91 8.91
C GLY A 137 20.68 -7.95 9.95
N ASP A 138 19.47 -8.49 9.78
CA ASP A 138 18.94 -9.53 10.67
C ASP A 138 17.86 -10.37 9.95
N ILE A 139 18.17 -11.63 9.65
CA ILE A 139 17.28 -12.52 8.90
C ILE A 139 16.12 -13.03 9.79
N GLU A 140 16.32 -13.06 11.11
CA GLU A 140 15.38 -13.69 12.05
C GLU A 140 14.27 -12.73 12.50
N HIS A 141 14.53 -11.43 12.50
CA HIS A 141 13.61 -10.40 12.96
C HIS A 141 12.91 -9.61 11.84
N TYR A 142 13.40 -9.64 10.59
CA TYR A 142 12.82 -8.89 9.47
C TYR A 142 12.12 -9.77 8.43
N LEU A 143 10.93 -9.34 7.99
CA LEU A 143 10.15 -10.09 7.01
C LEU A 143 10.95 -10.33 5.72
N PRO A 144 10.92 -11.56 5.17
CA PRO A 144 11.49 -11.85 3.87
C PRO A 144 10.88 -10.99 2.75
N ILE A 145 11.69 -10.70 1.73
CA ILE A 145 11.32 -9.88 0.56
C ILE A 145 10.02 -10.39 -0.10
N GLN A 146 9.89 -11.72 -0.22
CA GLN A 146 8.71 -12.35 -0.82
C GLN A 146 7.43 -11.99 -0.08
N ASN A 147 7.48 -11.92 1.25
CA ASN A 147 6.33 -11.61 2.09
C ASN A 147 5.97 -10.12 2.02
N HIS A 148 6.96 -9.23 1.87
CA HIS A 148 6.67 -7.83 1.58
C HIS A 148 5.91 -7.65 0.26
N LEU A 149 6.24 -8.44 -0.77
CA LEU A 149 5.59 -8.37 -2.08
C LEU A 149 4.22 -9.06 -2.12
N MET A 150 4.09 -10.21 -1.44
CA MET A 150 2.90 -11.07 -1.50
C MET A 150 1.88 -10.79 -0.41
N LEU A 151 2.21 -9.99 0.61
CA LEU A 151 1.29 -9.60 1.69
C LEU A 151 0.97 -8.10 1.66
N GLY A 152 -0.25 -7.81 2.14
CA GLY A 152 -0.85 -6.47 2.17
C GLY A 152 -1.27 -5.97 0.79
N ALA A 153 -1.47 -4.66 0.67
CA ALA A 153 -1.94 -4.01 -0.55
C ALA A 153 -0.80 -3.58 -1.49
N THR A 154 0.35 -4.27 -1.52
CA THR A 154 1.52 -3.88 -2.32
C THR A 154 1.25 -3.85 -3.82
N MET A 155 0.64 -4.90 -4.39
CA MET A 155 0.36 -4.95 -5.83
C MET A 155 -0.75 -3.98 -6.21
N LEU A 156 -1.80 -3.87 -5.38
CA LEU A 156 -2.83 -2.84 -5.53
C LEU A 156 -2.21 -1.43 -5.48
N GLY A 157 -1.30 -1.19 -4.54
CA GLY A 157 -0.56 0.05 -4.37
C GLY A 157 0.30 0.42 -5.57
N ALA A 158 1.09 -0.55 -6.06
CA ALA A 158 2.03 -0.35 -7.15
C ALA A 158 1.34 -0.02 -8.48
N PHE A 159 0.22 -0.69 -8.79
CA PHE A 159 -0.40 -0.62 -10.12
C PHE A 159 -1.64 0.26 -10.21
N PHE A 160 -2.38 0.46 -9.10
CA PHE A 160 -3.67 1.16 -9.12
C PHE A 160 -3.70 2.44 -8.26
N ILE A 161 -2.87 2.54 -7.21
CA ILE A 161 -2.83 3.73 -6.35
C ILE A 161 -1.73 4.69 -6.79
N ALA A 162 -0.48 4.22 -6.84
CA ALA A 162 0.69 5.05 -7.12
C ALA A 162 0.70 5.59 -8.56
N THR A 163 -0.06 4.97 -9.45
CA THR A 163 -0.17 5.32 -10.87
C THR A 163 -1.25 6.37 -11.16
N ASP A 164 -1.85 6.99 -10.13
CA ASP A 164 -2.84 8.05 -10.29
C ASP A 164 -2.22 9.26 -11.05
N PRO A 165 -2.73 9.61 -12.25
CA PRO A 165 -2.12 10.62 -13.11
C PRO A 165 -2.18 12.05 -12.55
N VAL A 166 -3.05 12.32 -11.56
CA VAL A 166 -3.22 13.68 -11.02
C VAL A 166 -2.24 13.97 -9.89
N SER A 167 -2.00 12.99 -9.01
CA SER A 167 -1.12 13.18 -7.85
C SER A 167 0.32 12.73 -8.06
N ALA A 168 0.60 11.91 -9.07
CA ALA A 168 1.94 11.38 -9.32
C ALA A 168 2.84 12.37 -10.09
N CYS A 169 4.16 12.16 -10.02
CA CYS A 169 5.14 12.95 -10.78
C CYS A 169 4.90 12.90 -12.30
N THR A 170 5.12 14.02 -12.95
CA THR A 170 4.90 14.19 -14.38
C THR A 170 6.12 13.80 -15.21
N THR A 171 7.35 14.03 -14.70
CA THR A 171 8.57 13.78 -15.47
C THR A 171 8.98 12.28 -15.45
N PRO A 172 9.64 11.75 -16.51
CA PRO A 172 10.06 10.34 -16.53
C PRO A 172 11.04 9.97 -15.42
N LYS A 173 12.01 10.87 -15.11
CA LYS A 173 12.95 10.67 -13.99
C LYS A 173 12.27 10.84 -12.64
N GLY A 174 11.38 11.82 -12.51
CA GLY A 174 10.59 12.06 -11.29
C GLY A 174 9.71 10.88 -10.94
N ARG A 175 9.09 10.22 -11.93
CA ARG A 175 8.30 9.00 -11.74
C ARG A 175 9.10 7.83 -11.14
N LEU A 176 10.37 7.68 -11.52
CA LEU A 176 11.24 6.66 -10.94
C LEU A 176 11.58 6.99 -9.48
N ILE A 177 11.95 8.23 -9.20
CA ILE A 177 12.26 8.66 -7.82
C ILE A 177 11.01 8.53 -6.94
N TYR A 178 9.86 8.99 -7.42
CA TYR A 178 8.57 8.92 -6.76
C TYR A 178 8.20 7.48 -6.38
N GLY A 179 8.19 6.56 -7.36
CA GLY A 179 7.86 5.16 -7.09
C GLY A 179 8.82 4.55 -6.07
N PHE A 180 10.12 4.74 -6.25
CA PHE A 180 11.15 4.20 -5.37
C PHE A 180 11.00 4.68 -3.92
N LEU A 181 10.77 5.99 -3.70
CA LEU A 181 10.58 6.56 -2.37
C LEU A 181 9.32 6.00 -1.69
N ILE A 182 8.23 5.79 -2.42
CA ILE A 182 7.03 5.17 -1.85
C ILE A 182 7.33 3.73 -1.42
N GLY A 183 7.96 2.95 -2.29
CA GLY A 183 8.33 1.56 -2.00
C GLY A 183 9.22 1.43 -0.76
N MET A 184 10.24 2.28 -0.67
CA MET A 184 11.12 2.38 0.50
C MET A 184 10.33 2.72 1.77
N LEU A 185 9.46 3.74 1.71
CA LEU A 185 8.72 4.21 2.87
C LEU A 185 7.70 3.18 3.36
N ILE A 186 7.12 2.37 2.47
CA ILE A 186 6.25 1.25 2.85
C ILE A 186 7.00 0.26 3.73
N VAL A 187 8.21 -0.16 3.34
CA VAL A 187 9.00 -1.11 4.14
C VAL A 187 9.34 -0.51 5.50
N ILE A 188 9.75 0.77 5.54
CA ILE A 188 10.05 1.47 6.79
C ILE A 188 8.82 1.51 7.71
N ILE A 189 7.64 1.85 7.19
CA ILE A 189 6.40 1.91 7.99
C ILE A 189 5.99 0.51 8.47
N ARG A 190 6.12 -0.50 7.62
CA ARG A 190 5.79 -1.89 7.99
C ARG A 190 6.67 -2.39 9.13
N THR A 191 7.97 -2.12 9.06
CA THR A 191 8.96 -2.58 10.04
C THR A 191 8.94 -1.76 11.33
N PHE A 192 8.93 -0.43 11.24
CA PHE A 192 9.12 0.46 12.40
C PHE A 192 7.86 1.23 12.83
N GLY A 193 6.85 1.33 11.97
CA GLY A 193 5.60 2.01 12.29
C GLY A 193 4.69 1.17 13.18
N ASN A 194 3.54 1.73 13.59
CA ASN A 194 2.51 0.98 14.32
C ASN A 194 1.44 0.35 13.43
N TYR A 195 1.43 0.67 12.13
CA TYR A 195 0.45 0.14 11.21
C TYR A 195 1.00 -1.10 10.49
N PRO A 196 0.16 -2.14 10.27
CA PRO A 196 0.57 -3.34 9.54
C PRO A 196 0.76 -3.05 8.06
N ASP A 197 -0.08 -2.22 7.43
CA ASP A 197 0.09 -1.78 6.05
C ASP A 197 0.51 -0.30 5.96
N GLY A 198 1.48 -0.02 5.09
CA GLY A 198 2.13 1.28 4.96
C GLY A 198 1.75 2.06 3.69
N VAL A 199 1.03 1.43 2.75
CA VAL A 199 0.80 2.01 1.39
C VAL A 199 0.15 3.38 1.45
N ALA A 200 -0.90 3.55 2.26
CA ALA A 200 -1.65 4.81 2.34
C ALA A 200 -0.81 5.99 2.80
N PHE A 201 -0.14 5.81 3.94
CA PHE A 201 0.71 6.84 4.51
C PHE A 201 1.92 7.13 3.63
N ALA A 202 2.52 6.09 3.03
CA ALA A 202 3.65 6.26 2.13
C ALA A 202 3.30 7.08 0.89
N VAL A 203 2.18 6.75 0.22
CA VAL A 203 1.71 7.50 -0.96
C VAL A 203 1.38 8.95 -0.59
N LEU A 204 0.67 9.18 0.52
CA LEU A 204 0.31 10.54 0.93
C LEU A 204 1.54 11.39 1.27
N LEU A 205 2.53 10.83 1.97
CA LEU A 205 3.77 11.54 2.30
C LEU A 205 4.58 11.90 1.06
N ILE A 206 4.73 10.97 0.12
CA ILE A 206 5.49 11.25 -1.11
C ILE A 206 4.72 12.18 -2.05
N ASN A 207 3.38 12.17 -2.05
CA ASN A 207 2.59 13.14 -2.81
C ASN A 207 2.93 14.60 -2.40
N ILE A 208 3.26 14.87 -1.13
CA ILE A 208 3.72 16.20 -0.68
C ILE A 208 5.01 16.61 -1.39
N THR A 209 5.89 15.66 -1.68
CA THR A 209 7.22 15.92 -2.25
C THR A 209 7.21 15.94 -3.79
N VAL A 210 6.08 15.60 -4.43
CA VAL A 210 5.94 15.58 -5.90
C VAL A 210 6.33 16.91 -6.56
N PRO A 211 5.86 18.10 -6.11
CA PRO A 211 6.25 19.37 -6.73
C PRO A 211 7.76 19.63 -6.67
N LEU A 212 8.41 19.21 -5.58
CA LEU A 212 9.85 19.32 -5.39
C LEU A 212 10.60 18.37 -6.34
N ILE A 213 10.16 17.11 -6.42
CA ILE A 213 10.75 16.12 -7.32
C ILE A 213 10.62 16.57 -8.77
N ASP A 214 9.44 17.02 -9.19
CA ASP A 214 9.21 17.48 -10.55
C ASP A 214 10.05 18.71 -10.89
N TYR A 215 10.23 19.66 -9.96
CA TYR A 215 11.12 20.81 -10.15
C TYR A 215 12.57 20.40 -10.45
N TYR A 216 13.13 19.45 -9.69
CA TYR A 216 14.52 19.00 -9.89
C TYR A 216 14.71 18.03 -11.05
N THR A 217 13.63 17.46 -11.58
CA THR A 217 13.69 16.43 -12.63
C THR A 217 13.24 16.93 -14.00
N GLN A 218 12.99 18.24 -14.13
CA GLN A 218 12.64 18.85 -15.41
C GLN A 218 13.69 18.52 -16.48
N PRO A 219 13.28 18.02 -17.66
CA PRO A 219 14.22 17.75 -18.74
C PRO A 219 14.82 19.08 -19.22
N LYS A 220 16.13 19.08 -19.51
CA LYS A 220 16.77 20.24 -20.13
C LYS A 220 16.10 20.51 -21.47
N VAL A 221 15.66 21.75 -21.67
CA VAL A 221 15.05 22.18 -22.94
C VAL A 221 16.10 22.04 -24.04
N PHE A 222 15.75 21.33 -25.11
CA PHE A 222 16.65 21.11 -26.25
C PHE A 222 16.97 22.48 -26.88
N GLY A 223 18.23 22.92 -26.86
CA GLY A 223 18.66 24.23 -27.39
C GLY A 223 19.46 25.14 -26.43
N LYS A 224 19.92 24.64 -25.29
CA LYS A 224 20.99 25.24 -24.49
C LYS A 224 21.99 24.19 -24.03
#